data_AF-A0A1Q3WYN5-F1
#
_entry.id   AF-A0A1Q3WYN5-F1
#
_cell.length_a   1.000
_cell.length_b   1.000
_cell.length_c   1.000
_cell.angle_alpha   90.00
_cell.angle_beta   90.00
_cell.angle_gamma   90.00
#
_symmetry.space_group_name_H-M   'P 1'
#
loop_
_entity.id
_entity.type
_entity.pdbx_description
1 polymer ?
#
loop_
_entity_poly.entity_id
_entity_poly.type
_entity_poly.pdbx_seq_one_letter_code
_entity_poly.pdbx_strand_id
1 'polypeptide(L)'
;MTKEQAIQVIREVKKYPHVFEHDVNTTDAVAARSLLDAGLEADGIVTIDKTQKLKDICNPIIHFTDKAKPFLIREDPKYNYTQVVKIADVDLGEVTAIRMLEDKKSATVEYTVVHKNITPFAKLINKDMTRPDTLRVELALFDTGWKLDKSRY
;
A
#
# COMPACT_ATOMS: atom_id res chain seq x y z
N MET A 1 19.48 -21.86 -0.07
CA MET A 1 19.26 -20.41 0.10
C MET A 1 19.39 -20.07 1.58
N THR A 2 19.99 -18.92 1.92
CA THR A 2 20.08 -18.41 3.30
C THR A 2 19.09 -17.26 3.53
N LYS A 3 18.86 -16.90 4.80
CA LYS A 3 17.98 -15.76 5.16
C LYS A 3 18.46 -14.44 4.55
N GLU A 4 19.76 -14.18 4.59
CA GLU A 4 20.35 -12.96 4.05
C GLU A 4 20.16 -12.85 2.53
N GLN A 5 20.37 -13.95 1.80
CA GLN A 5 20.12 -13.99 0.36
C GLN A 5 18.64 -13.73 0.05
N ALA A 6 17.73 -14.35 0.79
CA ALA A 6 16.31 -14.13 0.61
C ALA A 6 15.92 -12.67 0.88
N ILE A 7 16.44 -12.06 1.95
CA ILE A 7 16.25 -10.63 2.29
C ILE A 7 16.71 -9.76 1.12
N GLN A 8 17.90 -9.99 0.57
CA GLN A 8 18.44 -9.18 -0.52
C GLN A 8 17.57 -9.28 -1.78
N VAL A 9 17.17 -10.49 -2.17
CA VAL A 9 16.28 -10.72 -3.33
C VAL A 9 14.92 -10.06 -3.12
N ILE A 10 14.32 -10.22 -1.93
CA ILE A 10 13.02 -9.62 -1.62
C ILE A 10 13.11 -8.10 -1.65
N ARG A 11 14.16 -7.51 -1.05
CA ARG A 11 14.38 -6.06 -1.07
C ARG A 11 14.50 -5.52 -2.49
N GLU A 12 15.29 -6.19 -3.33
CA GLU A 12 15.50 -5.75 -4.71
C GLU A 12 14.21 -5.87 -5.53
N VAL A 13 13.52 -7.00 -5.45
CA VAL A 13 12.34 -7.25 -6.29
C VAL A 13 11.12 -6.45 -5.83
N LYS A 14 10.88 -6.37 -4.52
CA LYS A 14 9.76 -5.61 -3.94
C LYS A 14 10.11 -4.15 -3.67
N LYS A 15 11.36 -3.73 -3.96
CA LYS A 15 11.87 -2.37 -3.79
C LYS A 15 11.67 -1.83 -2.38
N TYR A 16 11.97 -2.62 -1.35
CA TYR A 16 11.88 -2.15 0.03
C TYR A 16 13.08 -1.27 0.42
N PRO A 17 12.88 -0.22 1.24
CA PRO A 17 11.57 0.28 1.70
C PRO A 17 10.81 1.03 0.59
N HIS A 18 9.49 0.88 0.57
CA HIS A 18 8.61 1.62 -0.34
C HIS A 18 7.45 2.26 0.40
N VAL A 19 6.79 3.22 -0.23
CA VAL A 19 5.60 3.87 0.32
C VAL A 19 4.38 3.02 0.01
N PHE A 20 3.55 2.74 1.02
CA PHE A 20 2.21 2.22 0.82
C PHE A 20 1.29 3.38 0.44
N GLU A 21 0.83 3.35 -0.79
CA GLU A 21 0.01 4.39 -1.39
C GLU A 21 -1.43 3.89 -1.51
N HIS A 22 -2.39 4.80 -1.47
CA HIS A 22 -3.79 4.49 -1.70
C HIS A 22 -4.43 5.53 -2.61
N ASP A 23 -5.16 5.05 -3.60
CA ASP A 23 -5.88 5.86 -4.56
C ASP A 23 -7.24 6.26 -4.00
N VAL A 24 -7.48 7.56 -3.86
CA VAL A 24 -8.75 8.12 -3.38
C VAL A 24 -9.44 8.84 -4.53
N ASN A 25 -10.56 8.30 -5.00
CA ASN A 25 -11.37 8.96 -6.00
C ASN A 25 -12.21 10.07 -5.35
N THR A 26 -11.94 11.32 -5.71
CA THR A 26 -12.59 12.49 -5.09
C THR A 26 -14.01 12.75 -5.58
N THR A 27 -14.45 12.08 -6.64
CA THR A 27 -15.84 12.16 -7.14
C THR A 27 -16.71 11.02 -6.64
N ASP A 28 -16.10 9.99 -6.04
CA ASP A 28 -16.78 8.78 -5.63
C ASP A 28 -17.40 8.92 -4.23
N ALA A 29 -18.71 8.69 -4.14
CA ALA A 29 -19.45 8.79 -2.89
C ALA A 29 -19.05 7.70 -1.87
N VAL A 30 -18.59 6.53 -2.33
CA VAL A 30 -18.11 5.46 -1.45
C VAL A 30 -16.76 5.86 -0.85
N ALA A 31 -15.84 6.40 -1.65
CA ALA A 31 -14.58 6.96 -1.16
C ALA A 31 -14.80 8.09 -0.15
N ALA A 32 -15.72 9.02 -0.46
CA ALA A 32 -16.12 10.08 0.46
C ALA A 32 -16.68 9.50 1.78
N ARG A 33 -17.53 8.48 1.70
CA ARG A 33 -18.06 7.82 2.89
C ARG A 33 -16.96 7.15 3.71
N SER A 34 -15.99 6.50 3.08
CA SER A 34 -14.85 5.87 3.76
C SER A 34 -13.97 6.90 4.48
N LEU A 35 -13.74 8.07 3.89
CA LEU A 35 -13.00 9.17 4.54
C LEU A 35 -13.75 9.75 5.75
N LEU A 36 -15.09 9.87 5.66
CA LEU A 36 -15.93 10.29 6.78
C LEU A 36 -15.89 9.26 7.91
N ASP A 37 -16.03 7.98 7.59
CA ASP A 37 -16.03 6.88 8.55
C ASP A 37 -14.67 6.75 9.26
N ALA A 38 -13.58 6.96 8.51
CA ALA A 38 -12.23 7.08 9.05
C ALA A 38 -12.02 8.33 9.95
N GLY A 39 -12.99 9.24 10.02
CA GLY A 39 -12.92 10.45 10.83
C GLY A 39 -11.91 11.49 10.30
N LEU A 40 -11.55 11.43 9.02
CA LEU A 40 -10.58 12.36 8.41
C LEU A 40 -11.17 13.76 8.24
N GLU A 41 -12.49 13.88 8.07
CA GLU A 41 -13.19 15.17 8.11
C GLU A 41 -13.14 15.77 9.51
N ALA A 42 -13.38 14.95 10.54
CA ALA A 42 -13.36 15.41 11.93
C ALA A 42 -11.96 15.86 12.39
N ASP A 43 -10.89 15.25 11.85
CA ASP A 43 -9.50 15.67 12.09
C ASP A 43 -9.13 16.96 11.31
N GLY A 44 -10.00 17.38 10.39
CA GLY A 44 -9.78 18.52 9.50
C GLY A 44 -8.71 18.23 8.45
N ILE A 45 -8.55 16.97 8.04
CA ILE A 45 -7.63 16.54 6.97
C ILE A 45 -8.31 16.68 5.62
N VAL A 46 -9.58 16.34 5.53
CA VAL A 46 -10.41 16.50 4.32
C VAL A 46 -11.70 17.24 4.65
N THR A 47 -12.34 17.82 3.64
CA THR A 47 -13.70 18.36 3.72
C THR A 47 -14.54 17.73 2.63
N ILE A 48 -15.74 17.26 2.99
CA ILE A 48 -16.59 16.49 2.08
C ILE A 48 -17.91 17.22 1.85
N ASP A 49 -18.22 17.47 0.58
CA ASP A 49 -19.47 18.08 0.17
C ASP A 49 -20.62 17.07 0.27
N LYS A 50 -21.37 17.16 1.37
CA LYS A 50 -22.52 16.28 1.66
C LYS A 50 -23.73 16.57 0.76
N THR A 51 -23.70 17.63 -0.03
CA THR A 51 -24.83 18.13 -0.81
C THR A 51 -24.50 18.13 -2.30
N GLN A 52 -24.53 16.96 -2.94
CA GLN A 52 -24.40 16.88 -4.40
C GLN A 52 -25.71 17.36 -5.04
N LYS A 53 -25.74 18.58 -5.58
CA LYS A 53 -26.87 19.04 -6.39
C LYS A 53 -26.79 18.33 -7.75
N LEU A 54 -27.94 18.02 -8.35
CA LEU A 54 -28.05 17.35 -9.67
C LEU A 54 -27.24 18.02 -10.80
N LYS A 55 -26.83 19.29 -10.64
CA LYS A 55 -26.00 20.04 -11.59
C LYS A 55 -24.49 19.83 -11.42
N ASP A 56 -24.07 19.21 -10.31
CA ASP A 56 -22.68 19.00 -9.90
C ASP A 56 -22.24 17.54 -10.03
N ILE A 57 -23.02 16.73 -10.75
CA ILE A 57 -22.64 15.36 -11.11
C ILE A 57 -21.35 15.46 -11.94
N CYS A 58 -20.26 14.85 -11.45
CA CYS A 58 -18.85 14.93 -11.91
C CYS A 58 -17.94 15.95 -11.23
N ASN A 59 -18.42 16.76 -10.29
CA ASN A 59 -17.52 17.61 -9.48
C ASN A 59 -16.90 16.79 -8.33
N PRO A 60 -15.64 17.07 -7.96
CA PRO A 60 -15.03 16.45 -6.79
C PRO A 60 -15.81 16.85 -5.55
N ILE A 61 -16.24 15.85 -4.77
CA ILE A 61 -16.91 16.03 -3.47
C ILE A 61 -15.95 15.90 -2.30
N ILE A 62 -14.71 15.48 -2.53
CA ILE A 62 -13.66 15.37 -1.52
C ILE A 62 -12.63 16.46 -1.79
N HIS A 63 -12.39 17.31 -0.79
CA HIS A 63 -11.37 18.35 -0.84
C HIS A 63 -10.33 18.10 0.25
N PHE A 64 -9.06 18.06 -0.15
CA PHE A 64 -7.94 17.90 0.78
C PHE A 64 -7.54 19.27 1.35
N THR A 65 -7.36 19.33 2.67
CA THR A 65 -6.95 20.56 3.36
C THR A 65 -5.43 20.72 3.39
N ASP A 66 -4.93 21.83 3.92
CA ASP A 66 -3.49 22.02 4.16
C ASP A 66 -2.84 20.94 5.03
N LYS A 67 -3.59 20.34 5.97
CA LYS A 67 -3.08 19.23 6.79
C LYS A 67 -2.85 17.96 5.97
N ALA A 68 -3.59 17.77 4.88
CA ALA A 68 -3.44 16.60 4.02
C ALA A 68 -2.24 16.71 3.08
N LYS A 69 -1.83 17.92 2.69
CA LYS A 69 -0.72 18.19 1.75
C LYS A 69 0.54 17.33 1.95
N PRO A 70 1.11 17.17 3.17
CA PRO A 70 2.31 16.35 3.36
C PRO A 70 2.09 14.85 3.08
N PHE A 71 0.85 14.39 3.02
CA PHE A 71 0.49 13.01 2.72
C PHE A 71 0.03 12.82 1.27
N LEU A 72 -0.16 13.88 0.49
CA LEU A 72 -0.54 13.78 -0.92
C LEU A 72 0.72 13.47 -1.74
N ILE A 73 0.70 12.38 -2.50
CA ILE A 73 1.86 11.95 -3.29
C ILE A 73 1.77 12.51 -4.71
N ARG A 74 0.70 12.17 -5.42
CA ARG A 74 0.45 12.58 -6.81
C ARG A 74 -1.03 12.46 -7.13
N GLU A 75 -1.47 13.21 -8.11
CA GLU A 75 -2.76 12.96 -8.76
C GLU A 75 -2.56 11.87 -9.80
N ASP A 76 -3.43 10.87 -9.84
CA ASP A 76 -3.29 9.78 -10.82
C ASP A 76 -3.72 10.28 -12.21
N PRO A 77 -2.81 10.36 -13.20
CA PRO A 77 -3.11 10.97 -14.48
C PRO A 77 -4.04 10.10 -15.36
N LYS A 78 -4.25 8.82 -14.98
CA LYS A 78 -5.12 7.90 -15.72
C LYS A 78 -6.59 8.05 -15.33
N TYR A 79 -6.86 8.55 -14.13
CA TYR A 79 -8.19 8.76 -13.60
C TYR A 79 -8.34 10.23 -13.20
N ASN A 80 -9.00 11.02 -14.05
CA ASN A 80 -9.43 12.36 -13.67
C ASN A 80 -10.12 12.27 -12.30
N TYR A 81 -9.66 13.05 -11.33
CA TYR A 81 -10.16 13.11 -9.94
C TYR A 81 -9.73 11.97 -9.00
N THR A 82 -8.61 11.30 -9.24
CA THR A 82 -8.00 10.39 -8.26
C THR A 82 -6.76 11.01 -7.62
N GLN A 83 -6.78 11.14 -6.30
CA GLN A 83 -5.65 11.58 -5.52
C GLN A 83 -4.96 10.39 -4.85
N VAL A 84 -3.68 10.20 -5.12
CA VAL A 84 -2.86 9.20 -4.43
C VAL A 84 -2.38 9.79 -3.10
N VAL A 85 -2.71 9.12 -2.01
CA VAL A 85 -2.30 9.48 -0.65
C VAL A 85 -1.33 8.47 -0.07
N LYS A 86 -0.40 8.94 0.76
CA LYS A 86 0.50 8.12 1.54
C LYS A 86 -0.23 7.54 2.74
N ILE A 87 -0.16 6.23 2.89
CA ILE A 87 -0.71 5.50 4.04
C ILE A 87 0.36 5.24 5.09
N ALA A 88 1.49 4.67 4.67
CA ALA A 88 2.61 4.33 5.55
C ALA A 88 3.87 4.09 4.71
N ASP A 89 5.03 4.05 5.36
CA ASP A 89 6.24 3.48 4.77
C ASP A 89 6.30 2.00 5.12
N VAL A 90 6.49 1.14 4.12
CA VAL A 90 6.65 -0.31 4.31
C VAL A 90 8.12 -0.64 4.23
N ASP A 91 8.61 -1.27 5.30
CA ASP A 91 9.97 -1.77 5.38
C ASP A 91 9.95 -3.29 5.48
N LEU A 92 11.03 -3.90 4.99
CA LEU A 92 11.21 -5.33 5.14
C LEU A 92 11.58 -5.62 6.60
N GLY A 93 10.77 -6.44 7.26
CA GLY A 93 11.07 -6.98 8.58
C GLY A 93 12.02 -8.17 8.48
N GLU A 94 11.65 -9.27 9.12
CA GLU A 94 12.50 -10.46 9.25
C GLU A 94 11.99 -11.62 8.41
N VAL A 95 12.92 -12.45 7.92
CA VAL A 95 12.58 -13.73 7.29
C VAL A 95 12.31 -14.77 8.38
N THR A 96 11.05 -15.16 8.50
CA THR A 96 10.55 -16.09 9.52
C THR A 96 10.78 -17.54 9.11
N ALA A 97 10.58 -17.89 7.84
CA ALA A 97 10.78 -19.25 7.35
C ALA A 97 11.28 -19.29 5.90
N ILE A 98 12.05 -20.33 5.59
CA ILE A 98 12.46 -20.68 4.23
C ILE A 98 12.19 -22.16 4.05
N ARG A 99 11.41 -22.51 3.04
CA ARG A 99 11.12 -23.89 2.64
C ARG A 99 11.59 -24.10 1.23
N MET A 100 12.61 -24.94 1.05
CA MET A 100 13.03 -25.38 -0.28
C MET A 100 11.98 -26.37 -0.80
N LEU A 101 11.55 -26.21 -2.05
CA LEU A 101 10.66 -27.14 -2.74
C LEU A 101 11.46 -28.35 -3.26
N GLU A 102 10.77 -29.45 -3.59
CA GLU A 102 11.37 -30.74 -3.94
C GLU A 102 12.33 -30.68 -5.15
N ASP A 103 12.04 -29.78 -6.10
CA ASP A 103 12.88 -29.52 -7.27
C ASP A 103 14.25 -28.86 -6.90
N LYS A 104 14.42 -28.38 -5.67
CA LYS A 104 15.59 -27.66 -5.15
C LYS A 104 15.97 -26.39 -5.92
N LYS A 105 15.29 -26.05 -7.02
CA LYS A 105 15.42 -24.77 -7.72
C LYS A 105 14.30 -23.82 -7.37
N SER A 106 13.38 -24.19 -6.49
CA SER A 106 12.37 -23.26 -5.97
C SER A 106 12.36 -23.25 -4.45
N ALA A 107 12.04 -22.11 -3.86
CA ALA A 107 11.97 -21.93 -2.44
C ALA A 107 10.84 -20.96 -2.07
N THR A 108 10.01 -21.36 -1.11
CA THR A 108 9.03 -20.49 -0.49
C THR A 108 9.67 -19.77 0.68
N VAL A 109 9.62 -18.45 0.69
CA VAL A 109 10.10 -17.60 1.78
C VAL A 109 8.94 -16.90 2.44
N GLU A 110 8.87 -17.04 3.76
CA GLU A 110 7.95 -16.31 4.63
C GLU A 110 8.74 -15.22 5.33
N TYR A 111 8.25 -13.99 5.26
CA TYR A 111 8.89 -12.82 5.81
C TYR A 111 7.85 -11.86 6.37
N THR A 112 8.28 -11.01 7.31
CA THR A 112 7.43 -9.95 7.84
C THR A 112 7.73 -8.63 7.16
N VAL A 113 6.73 -7.76 7.10
CA VAL A 113 6.90 -6.34 6.76
C VAL A 113 6.40 -5.49 7.91
N VAL A 114 7.07 -4.36 8.14
CA VAL A 114 6.73 -3.41 9.19
C VAL A 114 6.28 -2.11 8.56
N HIS A 115 5.23 -1.51 9.13
CA HIS A 115 4.69 -0.23 8.68
C HIS A 115 5.24 0.87 9.61
N LYS A 116 5.86 1.89 9.02
CA LYS A 116 6.42 3.08 9.69
C LYS A 116 5.70 4.32 9.18
N ASN A 117 5.76 5.44 9.93
CA ASN A 117 5.13 6.71 9.55
C ASN A 117 3.66 6.57 9.09
N ILE A 118 2.89 5.81 9.86
CA ILE A 118 1.47 5.54 9.59
C ILE A 118 0.72 6.88 9.62
N THR A 119 0.13 7.26 8.49
CA THR A 119 -0.61 8.50 8.34
C THR A 119 -2.06 8.31 8.81
N PRO A 120 -2.81 9.40 9.03
CA PRO A 120 -4.24 9.31 9.34
C PRO A 120 -5.04 8.54 8.29
N PHE A 121 -4.58 8.55 7.03
CA PHE A 121 -5.21 7.81 5.93
C PHE A 121 -5.14 6.29 6.09
N ALA A 122 -4.29 5.76 6.98
CA ALA A 122 -4.26 4.33 7.29
C ALA A 122 -5.61 3.79 7.79
N LYS A 123 -6.46 4.64 8.37
CA LYS A 123 -7.83 4.27 8.76
C LYS A 123 -8.72 3.88 7.58
N LEU A 124 -8.36 4.27 6.35
CA LEU A 124 -9.05 3.82 5.13
C LEU A 124 -8.81 2.34 4.84
N ILE A 125 -7.71 1.80 5.36
CA ILE A 125 -7.33 0.41 5.17
C ILE A 125 -7.85 -0.36 6.38
N ASN A 126 -8.73 -1.33 6.15
CA ASN A 126 -9.24 -2.21 7.19
C ASN A 126 -8.18 -3.29 7.55
N LYS A 127 -6.99 -2.84 7.96
CA LYS A 127 -5.83 -3.65 8.32
C LYS A 127 -5.13 -3.03 9.50
N ASP A 128 -4.81 -3.85 10.50
CA ASP A 128 -3.99 -3.43 11.61
C ASP A 128 -2.53 -3.26 11.15
N MET A 129 -2.10 -2.01 11.03
CA MET A 129 -0.74 -1.65 10.62
C MET A 129 0.23 -1.53 11.80
N THR A 130 -0.26 -1.70 13.04
CA THR A 130 0.60 -1.66 14.24
C THR A 130 1.40 -2.94 14.41
N ARG A 131 0.97 -4.03 13.75
CA ARG A 131 1.62 -5.33 13.78
C ARG A 131 2.39 -5.61 12.48
N PRO A 132 3.49 -6.37 12.55
CA PRO A 132 4.15 -6.86 11.35
C PRO A 132 3.21 -7.77 10.55
N ASP A 133 3.14 -7.56 9.25
CA ASP A 133 2.34 -8.40 8.35
C ASP A 133 3.21 -9.53 7.81
N THR A 134 2.71 -10.77 7.85
CA THR A 134 3.47 -11.92 7.34
C THR A 134 3.10 -12.17 5.89
N LEU A 135 4.09 -12.04 5.02
CA LEU A 135 3.99 -12.26 3.60
C LEU A 135 4.77 -13.50 3.18
N ARG A 136 4.32 -14.09 2.07
CA ARG A 136 4.97 -15.24 1.45
C ARG A 136 5.32 -14.90 0.01
N VAL A 137 6.50 -15.37 -0.41
CA VAL A 137 6.95 -15.26 -1.79
C VAL A 137 7.57 -16.58 -2.24
N GLU A 138 7.35 -16.93 -3.50
CA GLU A 138 8.05 -18.04 -4.16
C GLU A 138 9.23 -17.47 -4.95
N LEU A 139 10.42 -18.00 -4.68
CA LEU A 139 11.65 -17.68 -5.39
C LEU A 139 12.06 -18.90 -6.21
N ALA A 140 12.54 -18.66 -7.42
CA ALA A 140 13.13 -19.67 -8.28
C ALA A 140 14.61 -19.34 -8.54
N LEU A 141 15.44 -20.37 -8.64
CA LEU A 141 16.86 -20.31 -8.91
C LEU A 141 17.07 -20.33 -10.43
N PHE A 142 17.56 -19.22 -10.97
CA PHE A 142 17.99 -19.08 -12.35
C PHE A 142 19.52 -19.11 -12.43
N ASP A 143 20.08 -19.21 -13.64
CA ASP A 143 21.54 -19.14 -13.87
C ASP A 143 22.19 -17.86 -13.34
N THR A 144 21.39 -16.79 -13.20
CA THR A 144 21.81 -15.48 -12.67
C THR A 144 21.54 -15.30 -11.18
N GLY A 145 21.11 -16.37 -10.48
CA GLY A 145 20.76 -16.37 -9.07
C GLY A 145 19.26 -16.49 -8.80
N TRP A 146 18.88 -16.35 -7.53
CA TRP A 146 17.50 -16.43 -7.07
C TRP A 146 16.70 -15.20 -7.54
N LYS A 147 15.53 -15.43 -8.13
CA LYS A 147 14.58 -14.39 -8.56
C LYS A 147 13.17 -14.75 -8.13
N LEU A 148 12.30 -13.74 -8.08
CA LEU A 148 10.89 -13.95 -7.76
C LEU A 148 10.21 -14.71 -8.90
N ASP A 149 9.59 -15.84 -8.57
CA ASP A 149 8.80 -16.58 -9.54
C ASP A 149 7.52 -15.79 -9.82
N LYS A 150 7.44 -15.16 -11.01
CA LYS A 150 6.25 -14.43 -11.46
C LYS A 150 5.26 -15.33 -12.19
N SER A 151 5.54 -16.63 -12.26
CA SER A 151 4.82 -17.62 -13.07
C SER A 151 3.43 -17.98 -12.52
N ARG A 152 3.02 -17.39 -11.39
CA ARG A 152 1.75 -17.66 -10.68
C ARG A 152 0.88 -16.43 -10.40
N TYR A 153 1.11 -15.30 -11.08
CA TYR A 153 0.18 -14.16 -11.06
C TYR A 153 -0.73 -14.15 -12.27
#